data_AF-A0A835G1Z6-F1
#
_entry.id   AF-A0A835G1Z6-F1
#
_cell.length_a   1.000
_cell.length_b   1.000
_cell.length_c   1.000
_cell.angle_alpha   90.00
_cell.angle_beta   90.00
_cell.angle_gamma   90.00
#
_symmetry.space_group_name_H-M   'P 1'
#
loop_
_entity.id
_entity.type
_entity.pdbx_description
1 polymer ?
#
loop_
_entity_poly.entity_id
_entity_poly.type
_entity_poly.pdbx_seq_one_letter_code
_entity_poly.pdbx_strand_id
1 'polypeptide(L)'
;MGSRQWQAAANEMKKYVYAGGEILQGLVNRRNDEASLFLDTNASTTEETKKKEEFLMWVFYQANNNVPVRWFNGEHAYPLAHADERKAINDIYKANTGKDVPVLTHWKDATPYHNRLANVLNRKADF
;
A
#
# COMPACT_ATOMS: atom_id res chain seq x y z
N MET A 1 20.14 14.73 -16.09
CA MET A 1 20.38 14.62 -17.55
C MET A 1 19.48 13.59 -18.27
N GLY A 2 18.37 13.08 -17.68
CA GLY A 2 17.59 11.98 -18.28
C GLY A 2 16.38 12.35 -19.15
N SER A 3 15.64 13.43 -18.85
CA SER A 3 14.33 13.69 -19.49
C SER A 3 14.38 13.97 -20.99
N ARG A 4 15.43 14.65 -21.47
CA ARG A 4 15.60 14.98 -22.89
C ARG A 4 15.83 13.76 -23.78
N GLN A 5 16.40 12.68 -23.25
CA GLN A 5 16.64 11.45 -24.01
C GLN A 5 15.34 10.65 -24.18
N TRP A 6 14.48 10.62 -23.15
CA TRP A 6 13.18 9.95 -23.20
C TRP A 6 12.19 10.62 -24.13
N GLN A 7 12.20 11.95 -24.18
CA GLN A 7 11.38 12.72 -25.12
C GLN A 7 11.77 12.46 -26.58
N ALA A 8 13.07 12.35 -26.86
CA ALA A 8 13.56 11.98 -28.19
C ALA A 8 13.13 10.56 -28.57
N ALA A 9 13.25 9.59 -27.65
CA ALA A 9 12.81 8.21 -27.89
C ALA A 9 11.29 8.12 -28.14
N ALA A 10 10.47 8.82 -27.36
CA ALA A 10 9.02 8.87 -27.55
C ALA A 10 8.63 9.49 -28.91
N ASN A 11 9.37 10.51 -29.37
CA ASN A 11 9.17 11.12 -30.68
C ASN A 11 9.54 10.17 -31.83
N GLU A 12 10.59 9.35 -31.67
CA GLU A 12 10.94 8.32 -32.64
C GLU A 12 9.86 7.23 -32.74
N MET A 13 9.30 6.78 -31.61
CA MET A 13 8.25 5.76 -31.60
C MET A 13 7.01 6.17 -32.43
N LYS A 14 6.66 7.46 -32.42
CA LYS A 14 5.52 8.00 -33.18
C LYS A 14 5.69 7.96 -34.70
N LYS A 15 6.89 7.71 -35.22
CA LYS A 15 7.13 7.57 -36.66
C LYS A 15 6.73 6.19 -37.21
N TYR A 16 6.62 5.18 -36.34
CA TYR A 16 6.29 3.80 -36.73
C TYR A 16 4.77 3.57 -36.84
N VAL A 17 4.14 4.29 -37.77
CA VAL A 17 2.68 4.26 -38.00
C VAL A 17 2.30 3.81 -39.41
N TYR A 18 3.29 3.45 -40.23
CA TYR A 18 3.09 3.06 -41.61
C TYR A 18 2.98 1.54 -41.76
N ALA A 19 2.04 1.10 -42.60
CA ALA A 19 1.99 -0.26 -43.13
C ALA A 19 1.69 -0.19 -44.64
N GLY A 20 2.54 -0.81 -45.46
CA GLY A 20 2.38 -0.72 -46.92
C GLY A 20 2.54 0.68 -47.51
N GLY A 21 3.19 1.61 -46.80
CA GLY A 21 3.38 3.01 -47.24
C GLY A 21 2.24 3.96 -46.85
N GLU A 22 1.14 3.44 -46.31
CA GLU A 22 0.03 4.24 -45.80
C GLU A 22 0.05 4.34 -44.28
N ILE A 23 -0.45 5.45 -43.74
CA ILE A 23 -0.59 5.64 -42.30
C ILE A 23 -1.81 4.88 -41.81
N LEU A 24 -1.63 4.01 -40.83
CA LEU A 24 -2.74 3.33 -40.16
C LEU A 24 -3.12 4.07 -38.89
N GLN A 25 -4.35 4.58 -38.82
CA GLN A 25 -4.85 5.31 -37.65
C GLN A 25 -4.76 4.48 -36.35
N GLY A 26 -4.98 3.16 -36.43
CA GLY A 26 -4.82 2.26 -35.29
C GLY A 26 -3.39 2.23 -34.73
N LEU A 27 -2.38 2.32 -35.61
CA LEU A 27 -0.97 2.42 -35.20
C LEU A 27 -0.66 3.80 -34.60
N VAL A 28 -1.24 4.86 -35.16
CA VAL A 28 -1.10 6.22 -34.60
C VAL A 28 -1.62 6.27 -33.16
N ASN A 29 -2.82 5.75 -32.92
CA ASN A 29 -3.41 5.71 -31.58
C ASN A 29 -2.52 4.92 -30.62
N ARG A 30 -2.10 3.71 -31.02
CA ARG A 30 -1.23 2.85 -30.22
C ARG A 30 0.12 3.50 -29.89
N ARG A 31 0.79 4.13 -30.86
CA ARG A 31 2.09 4.79 -30.63
C ARG A 31 1.96 6.01 -29.72
N ASN A 32 0.84 6.73 -29.78
CA ASN A 32 0.57 7.84 -28.87
C ASN A 32 0.32 7.36 -27.43
N ASP A 33 -0.42 6.26 -27.26
CA ASP A 33 -0.66 5.66 -25.93
C ASP A 33 0.65 5.15 -25.32
N GLU A 34 1.45 4.41 -26.10
CA GLU A 34 2.76 3.90 -25.68
C GLU A 34 3.73 5.03 -25.32
N ALA A 35 3.80 6.09 -26.12
CA ALA A 35 4.65 7.26 -25.84
C ALA A 35 4.20 8.02 -24.60
N SER A 36 2.90 8.10 -24.35
CA SER A 36 2.35 8.75 -23.16
C SER A 36 2.72 7.96 -21.90
N LEU A 37 2.62 6.62 -21.94
CA LEU A 37 3.06 5.75 -20.84
C LEU A 37 4.56 5.89 -20.56
N PHE A 38 5.38 6.00 -21.61
CA PHE A 38 6.83 6.12 -21.49
C PHE A 38 7.30 7.45 -20.89
N LEU A 39 6.49 8.51 -21.06
CA LEU A 39 6.75 9.85 -20.55
C LEU A 39 6.03 10.15 -19.23
N ASP A 40 5.13 9.28 -18.81
CA ASP A 40 4.38 9.45 -17.57
C ASP A 40 5.30 9.21 -16.36
N THR A 41 5.74 10.31 -15.75
CA THR A 41 6.54 10.31 -14.53
C THR A 41 5.79 9.74 -13.32
N ASN A 42 4.47 9.54 -13.42
CA ASN A 42 3.64 9.02 -12.33
C ASN A 42 3.48 7.49 -12.37
N ALA A 43 3.87 6.82 -13.47
CA ALA A 43 3.78 5.36 -13.57
C ALA A 43 4.65 4.65 -12.51
N SER A 44 5.81 5.22 -12.17
CA SER A 44 6.67 4.73 -11.08
C SER A 44 6.10 4.98 -9.69
N THR A 45 5.26 6.01 -9.52
CA THR A 45 4.69 6.35 -8.20
C THR A 45 3.70 5.29 -7.72
N THR A 46 2.98 4.64 -8.63
CA THR A 46 1.95 3.66 -8.26
C THR A 46 2.55 2.36 -7.70
N GLU A 47 3.69 1.91 -8.23
CA GLU A 47 4.37 0.70 -7.72
C GLU A 47 5.19 0.96 -6.46
N GLU A 48 5.86 2.12 -6.34
CA GLU A 48 6.57 2.46 -5.10
C GLU A 48 5.61 2.67 -3.92
N THR A 49 4.43 3.22 -4.16
CA THR A 49 3.41 3.39 -3.11
C THR A 49 2.82 2.05 -2.70
N LYS A 50 2.55 1.13 -3.64
CA LYS A 50 2.13 -0.25 -3.33
C LYS A 50 3.18 -1.05 -2.56
N LYS A 51 4.47 -0.94 -2.95
CA LYS A 51 5.57 -1.60 -2.21
C LYS A 51 5.76 -1.05 -0.79
N LYS A 52 5.53 0.25 -0.58
CA LYS A 52 5.54 0.86 0.77
C LYS A 52 4.36 0.38 1.63
N GLU A 53 3.19 0.22 1.02
CA GLU A 53 1.99 -0.29 1.71
C GLU A 53 2.10 -1.78 2.09
N GLU A 54 2.74 -2.62 1.27
CA GLU A 54 2.96 -4.04 1.56
C GLU A 54 3.91 -4.26 2.77
N PHE A 55 4.80 -3.32 3.07
CA PHE A 55 5.81 -3.48 4.14
C PHE A 55 5.35 -3.03 5.54
N LEU A 56 4.23 -2.32 5.66
CA LEU A 56 3.69 -1.93 6.96
C LEU A 56 2.25 -2.41 7.13
N MET A 57 2.08 -3.72 7.37
CA MET A 57 0.83 -4.29 7.88
C MET A 57 0.67 -4.01 9.38
N TRP A 58 0.78 -2.74 9.77
CA TRP A 58 0.58 -2.34 11.16
C TRP A 58 -0.90 -2.23 11.45
N VAL A 59 -1.34 -2.74 12.60
CA VAL A 59 -2.75 -2.64 13.01
C VAL A 59 -2.85 -2.52 14.52
N PHE A 60 -3.74 -1.64 14.97
CA PHE A 60 -4.20 -1.64 16.35
C PHE A 60 -5.44 -2.51 16.45
N TYR A 61 -5.49 -3.40 17.42
CA TYR A 61 -6.67 -4.24 17.62
C TYR A 61 -6.91 -4.48 19.10
N GLN A 62 -8.17 -4.72 19.43
CA GLN A 62 -8.60 -5.04 20.78
C GLN A 62 -9.63 -6.16 20.70
N ALA A 63 -9.39 -7.24 21.45
CA ALA A 63 -10.28 -8.40 21.43
C ALA A 63 -11.63 -8.10 22.10
N ASN A 64 -11.62 -7.35 23.20
CA ASN A 64 -12.81 -6.87 23.92
C ASN A 64 -12.43 -5.65 24.79
N ASN A 65 -13.42 -4.99 25.39
CA ASN A 65 -13.18 -3.81 26.23
C ASN A 65 -12.38 -4.10 27.52
N ASN A 66 -12.20 -5.37 27.89
CA ASN A 66 -11.51 -5.80 29.12
C ASN A 66 -10.03 -6.16 28.89
N VAL A 67 -9.56 -6.22 27.65
CA VAL A 67 -8.18 -6.58 27.30
C VAL A 67 -7.48 -5.34 26.74
N PRO A 68 -6.18 -5.11 27.05
CA PRO A 68 -5.44 -3.98 26.50
C PRO A 68 -5.41 -3.99 24.97
N VAL A 69 -5.39 -2.79 24.38
CA VAL A 69 -5.19 -2.65 22.93
C VAL A 69 -3.79 -3.14 22.58
N ARG A 70 -3.69 -3.92 21.52
CA ARG A 70 -2.42 -4.42 21.00
C ARG A 70 -2.08 -3.74 19.68
N TRP A 71 -0.79 -3.53 19.45
CA TRP A 71 -0.22 -3.14 18.18
C TRP A 71 0.49 -4.32 17.56
N PHE A 72 0.11 -4.70 16.34
CA PHE A 72 0.86 -5.63 15.52
C PHE A 72 1.73 -4.84 14.54
N ASN A 73 3.03 -5.13 14.51
CA ASN A 73 4.01 -4.43 13.67
C ASN A 73 4.33 -5.16 12.34
N GLY A 74 3.63 -6.26 12.05
CA GLY A 74 3.93 -7.15 10.92
C GLY A 74 4.60 -8.47 11.33
N GLU A 75 5.23 -8.53 12.50
CA GLU A 75 5.93 -9.71 13.01
C GLU A 75 5.44 -10.12 14.41
N HIS A 76 5.31 -9.15 15.30
CA HIS A 76 4.96 -9.35 16.70
C HIS A 76 3.83 -8.41 17.14
N ALA A 77 3.12 -8.83 18.19
CA ALA A 77 2.07 -8.04 18.81
C ALA A 77 2.48 -7.57 20.21
N TYR A 78 2.37 -6.27 20.46
CA TYR A 78 2.73 -5.65 21.73
C TYR A 78 1.48 -5.06 22.41
N PRO A 79 1.24 -5.34 23.70
CA PRO A 79 0.20 -4.65 24.45
C PRO A 79 0.60 -3.19 24.68
N LEU A 80 -0.34 -2.27 24.46
CA LEU A 80 -0.18 -0.84 24.75
C LEU A 80 -0.77 -0.55 26.12
N ALA A 81 -0.03 0.19 26.93
CA ALA A 81 -0.42 0.62 28.27
C ALA A 81 -0.93 2.07 28.28
N HIS A 82 -0.44 2.91 27.36
CA HIS A 82 -0.73 4.35 27.35
C HIS A 82 -1.22 4.85 25.98
N ALA A 83 -2.04 5.91 26.02
CA ALA A 83 -2.56 6.56 24.80
C ALA A 83 -1.44 7.20 23.97
N ASP A 84 -0.39 7.68 24.63
CA ASP A 84 0.76 8.31 23.96
C ASP A 84 1.55 7.33 23.09
N GLU A 85 1.63 6.05 23.50
CA GLU A 85 2.26 4.99 22.70
C GLU A 85 1.51 4.80 21.38
N ARG A 86 0.17 4.80 21.44
CA ARG A 86 -0.67 4.71 20.24
C ARG A 86 -0.43 5.89 19.31
N LYS A 87 -0.34 7.11 19.86
CA LYS A 87 -0.11 8.32 19.07
C LYS A 87 1.25 8.27 18.37
N ALA A 88 2.32 7.93 19.09
CA ALA A 88 3.67 7.83 18.54
C ALA A 88 3.74 6.81 17.39
N ILE A 89 3.16 5.62 17.58
CA ILE A 89 3.11 4.58 16.54
C ILE A 89 2.31 5.06 15.32
N ASN A 90 1.19 5.75 15.54
CA ASN A 90 0.39 6.29 14.45
C ASN A 90 1.13 7.36 13.64
N ASP A 91 1.85 8.25 14.31
CA ASP A 91 2.65 9.30 13.66
C ASP A 91 3.77 8.69 12.79
N ILE A 92 4.44 7.64 13.30
CA ILE A 92 5.46 6.89 12.53
C ILE A 92 4.84 6.24 11.29
N TYR A 93 3.69 5.56 11.45
CA TYR A 93 3.03 4.91 10.33
C TYR A 93 2.59 5.92 9.26
N LYS A 94 2.02 7.05 9.69
CA LYS A 94 1.56 8.13 8.82
C LYS A 94 2.69 8.81 8.07
N ALA A 95 3.85 8.98 8.70
CA ALA A 95 5.05 9.49 8.03
C ALA A 95 5.52 8.57 6.90
N ASN A 96 5.29 7.25 7.01
CA ASN A 96 5.75 6.25 6.04
C ASN A 96 4.71 5.95 4.94
N THR A 97 3.41 5.92 5.28
CA THR A 97 2.34 5.48 4.37
C THR A 97 1.41 6.62 3.93
N GLY A 98 1.46 7.77 4.60
CA GLY A 98 0.50 8.86 4.43
C GLY A 98 -0.88 8.59 5.04
N LYS A 99 -1.08 7.44 5.68
CA LYS A 99 -2.36 7.00 6.26
C LYS A 99 -2.22 6.79 7.75
N ASP A 100 -3.33 6.85 8.48
CA ASP A 100 -3.37 6.47 9.90
C ASP A 100 -3.40 4.93 10.03
N VAL A 101 -2.88 4.39 11.14
CA VAL A 101 -2.85 2.95 11.41
C VAL A 101 -4.29 2.44 11.52
N PRO A 102 -4.67 1.38 10.79
CA PRO A 102 -5.97 0.76 10.93
C PRO A 102 -6.28 0.32 12.37
N VAL A 103 -7.50 0.60 12.83
CA VAL A 103 -7.98 0.22 14.18
C VAL A 103 -9.11 -0.79 14.05
N LEU A 104 -8.88 -2.02 14.51
CA LEU A 104 -9.84 -3.13 14.52
C LEU A 104 -10.40 -3.33 15.93
N THR A 105 -11.42 -2.54 16.29
CA THR A 105 -12.11 -2.61 17.60
C THR A 105 -13.57 -3.06 17.50
N HIS A 106 -14.05 -3.42 16.31
CA HIS A 106 -15.47 -3.74 16.06
C HIS A 106 -15.90 -5.17 16.43
N TRP A 107 -15.09 -5.91 17.18
CA TRP A 107 -15.40 -7.27 17.65
C TRP A 107 -16.38 -7.22 18.83
N LYS A 108 -17.59 -6.73 18.61
CA LYS A 108 -18.62 -6.64 19.65
C LYS A 108 -19.09 -8.03 20.07
N ASP A 109 -19.46 -8.14 21.36
CA ASP A 109 -19.78 -9.36 22.12
C ASP A 109 -20.83 -10.30 21.50
N ALA A 110 -21.55 -9.85 20.47
CA ALA A 110 -22.55 -10.64 19.77
C ALA A 110 -21.98 -11.76 18.88
N THR A 111 -20.66 -11.81 18.64
CA THR A 111 -20.06 -12.79 17.71
C THR A 111 -18.97 -13.64 18.37
N PRO A 112 -18.94 -14.97 18.21
CA PRO A 112 -18.02 -15.87 18.93
C PRO A 112 -16.52 -15.63 18.65
N TYR A 113 -16.19 -14.77 17.69
CA TYR A 113 -14.82 -14.47 17.30
C TYR A 113 -14.05 -13.66 18.34
N HIS A 114 -14.69 -12.77 19.11
CA HIS A 114 -14.02 -11.96 20.15
C HIS A 114 -13.39 -12.84 21.24
N ASN A 115 -14.15 -13.82 21.76
CA ASN A 115 -13.68 -14.78 22.76
C ASN A 115 -12.57 -15.68 22.19
N ARG A 116 -12.67 -16.09 20.93
CA ARG A 116 -11.63 -16.88 20.26
C ARG A 116 -10.34 -16.10 20.12
N LEU A 117 -10.40 -14.82 19.74
CA LEU A 117 -9.24 -13.95 19.64
C LEU A 117 -8.62 -13.68 21.03
N ALA A 118 -9.43 -13.40 22.05
CA ALA A 118 -8.95 -13.28 23.43
C ALA A 118 -8.21 -14.56 23.89
N ASN A 119 -8.75 -15.74 23.57
CA ASN A 119 -8.11 -17.02 23.88
C ASN A 119 -6.82 -17.25 23.09
N VAL A 120 -6.72 -16.83 21.83
CA VAL A 120 -5.44 -16.86 21.07
C VAL A 120 -4.40 -16.01 21.77
N LEU A 121 -4.77 -14.81 22.18
CA LEU A 121 -3.84 -13.84 22.74
C LEU A 121 -3.36 -14.18 24.15
N ASN A 122 -4.11 -15.02 24.87
CA ASN A 122 -3.77 -15.49 26.21
C ASN A 122 -3.19 -16.92 26.21
N ARG A 123 -3.09 -17.58 25.05
CA ARG A 123 -2.45 -18.90 24.96
C ARG A 123 -0.96 -18.76 25.26
N LYS A 124 -0.45 -19.65 26.11
CA LYS A 124 0.99 -19.81 26.29
C LYS A 124 1.56 -20.32 24.98
N ALA A 125 2.67 -19.75 24.54
CA ALA A 125 3.29 -20.21 23.30
C ALA A 125 3.90 -21.59 23.54
N ASP A 126 3.44 -22.58 22.77
CA ASP A 126 4.05 -23.91 22.71
C ASP A 126 5.28 -23.81 21.81
N PHE A 127 6.43 -23.50 22.40
CA PHE A 127 7.75 -23.60 21.77
C PHE A 127 8.62 -24.57 22.56
#